data_AF-A0AAV1Z5V3-F1
#
_entry.id   AF-A0AAV1Z5V3-F1
#
_cell.length_a   1.000
_cell.length_b   1.000
_cell.length_c   1.000
_cell.angle_alpha   90.00
_cell.angle_beta   90.00
_cell.angle_gamma   90.00
#
_symmetry.space_group_name_H-M   'P 1'
#
loop_
_entity.id
_entity.type
_entity.pdbx_description
1 polymer ?
#
loop_
_entity_poly.entity_id
_entity_poly.type
_entity_poly.pdbx_seq_one_letter_code
_entity_poly.pdbx_strand_id
1 'polypeptide(L)'
;MTVTMPSETAVNSFKNLIHLCNKNHILNIKRIANHATTLQYGPLGCHLKRNIFNEWFCSLLNNTDINLFPIEITNPRKRSFLLQRTSDKNSNNLLQDVIGNYFDIHTKFGCNLPFGLAVYGPCINKNLSSNKSSDTIELNMLNDLESWTRLSVTFFCPTKKSLNWFHHWSKQRYLWWRKVLF
;
A
#
# COMPACT_ATOMS: atom_id res chain seq x y z
N MET A 1 -1.18 -23.45 -10.71
CA MET A 1 -1.01 -22.13 -11.37
C MET A 1 0.46 -21.98 -11.69
N THR A 2 0.83 -22.22 -12.94
CA THR A 2 2.19 -22.02 -13.44
C THR A 2 2.41 -20.51 -13.56
N VAL A 3 3.36 -19.98 -12.78
CA VAL A 3 3.83 -18.60 -12.94
C VAL A 3 4.50 -18.54 -14.31
N THR A 4 3.85 -17.91 -15.28
CA THR A 4 4.44 -17.65 -16.58
C THR A 4 5.63 -16.73 -16.38
N MET A 5 6.82 -17.23 -16.69
CA MET A 5 8.04 -16.43 -16.66
C MET A 5 7.88 -15.24 -17.62
N PRO A 6 8.20 -14.01 -17.20
CA PRO A 6 8.07 -12.85 -18.07
C PRO A 6 8.99 -12.99 -19.28
N SER A 7 8.52 -12.54 -20.45
CA SER A 7 9.33 -12.56 -21.67
C SER A 7 10.61 -11.76 -21.49
N GLU A 8 11.72 -12.24 -22.06
CA GLU A 8 13.05 -11.63 -21.95
C GLU A 8 13.06 -10.13 -22.34
N THR A 9 12.21 -9.76 -23.30
CA THR A 9 11.97 -8.38 -23.74
C THR A 9 11.37 -7.48 -22.64
N ALA A 10 10.44 -8.00 -21.84
CA ALA A 10 9.80 -7.25 -20.75
C ALA A 10 10.78 -7.02 -19.60
N VAL A 11 11.63 -8.02 -19.31
CA VAL A 11 12.70 -7.92 -18.32
C VAL A 11 13.69 -6.82 -18.72
N ASN A 12 14.11 -6.79 -19.99
CA ASN A 12 15.04 -5.76 -20.48
C ASN A 12 14.42 -4.36 -20.43
N SER A 13 13.12 -4.24 -20.78
CA SER A 13 12.38 -2.96 -20.71
C SER A 13 12.28 -2.43 -19.28
N PHE A 14 12.04 -3.30 -18.29
CA PHE A 14 11.98 -2.92 -16.88
C PHE A 14 13.33 -2.44 -16.35
N LYS A 15 14.44 -3.09 -16.74
CA LYS A 15 15.79 -2.63 -16.39
C LYS A 15 16.09 -1.24 -16.96
N ASN A 16 15.72 -1.02 -18.22
CA ASN A 16 15.89 0.29 -18.87
C ASN A 16 15.09 1.38 -18.15
N LEU A 17 13.86 1.07 -17.71
CA LEU A 17 13.05 1.99 -16.92
C LEU A 17 13.70 2.33 -15.58
N ILE A 18 14.19 1.33 -14.84
CA ILE A 18 14.90 1.56 -13.56
C ILE A 18 16.14 2.41 -13.80
N HIS A 19 16.92 2.11 -14.83
CA HIS A 19 18.11 2.88 -15.18
C HIS A 19 17.77 4.34 -15.48
N LEU A 20 16.73 4.61 -16.27
CA LEU A 20 16.27 5.96 -16.58
C LEU A 20 15.78 6.70 -15.32
N CYS A 21 15.02 6.02 -14.46
CA CYS A 21 14.54 6.57 -13.21
C CYS A 21 15.69 6.95 -12.25
N ASN A 22 16.71 6.09 -12.14
CA ASN A 22 17.90 6.36 -11.35
C ASN A 22 18.71 7.53 -11.94
N LYS A 23 18.93 7.54 -13.27
CA LYS A 23 19.65 8.60 -13.99
C LYS A 23 19.01 9.98 -13.83
N ASN A 24 17.68 10.04 -13.86
CA ASN A 24 16.92 11.27 -13.76
C ASN A 24 16.51 11.63 -12.32
N HIS A 25 17.02 10.91 -11.31
CA HIS A 25 16.68 11.11 -9.90
C HIS A 25 15.15 11.11 -9.64
N ILE A 26 14.40 10.26 -10.34
CA ILE A 26 12.97 10.07 -10.11
C ILE A 26 12.78 9.04 -9.00
N LEU A 27 13.33 7.84 -9.21
CA LEU A 27 13.38 6.76 -8.23
C LEU A 27 14.84 6.34 -8.09
N ASN A 28 15.30 6.21 -6.86
CA ASN A 28 16.63 5.73 -6.52
C ASN A 28 16.48 4.38 -5.85
N ILE A 29 16.70 3.31 -6.63
CA ILE A 29 16.60 1.93 -6.17
C ILE A 29 18.01 1.41 -5.94
N LYS A 30 18.32 1.05 -4.70
CA LYS A 30 19.63 0.52 -4.31
C LYS A 30 19.50 -0.78 -3.55
N ARG A 31 20.26 -1.80 -3.95
CA ARG A 31 20.42 -3.03 -3.18
C ARG A 31 21.50 -2.82 -2.12
N ILE A 32 21.15 -3.08 -0.87
CA ILE A 32 22.08 -3.08 0.28
C ILE A 32 22.62 -4.51 0.45
N ALA A 33 23.84 -4.62 0.98
CA ALA A 33 24.55 -5.88 1.21
C ALA A 33 23.70 -6.98 1.89
N ASN A 34 22.74 -6.60 2.74
CA ASN A 34 21.83 -7.54 3.44
C ASN A 34 20.66 -8.05 2.57
N HIS A 35 20.84 -8.14 1.25
CA HIS A 35 19.81 -8.51 0.27
C HIS A 35 18.56 -7.60 0.22
N ALA A 36 18.51 -6.57 1.07
CA ALA A 36 17.46 -5.57 1.15
C ALA A 36 17.54 -4.59 -0.02
N THR A 37 16.40 -4.27 -0.62
CA THR A 37 16.30 -3.17 -1.59
C THR A 37 15.74 -1.95 -0.87
N THR A 38 16.40 -0.80 -1.03
CA THR A 38 15.88 0.49 -0.58
C THR A 38 15.39 1.29 -1.77
N LEU A 39 14.25 1.96 -1.58
CA LEU A 39 13.64 2.83 -2.55
C LEU A 39 13.57 4.23 -1.96
N GLN A 40 14.21 5.18 -2.63
CA GLN A 40 14.10 6.60 -2.32
C GLN A 40 13.51 7.32 -3.51
N TYR A 41 12.55 8.21 -3.25
CA TYR A 41 11.99 9.08 -4.28
C TYR A 41 12.84 10.34 -4.35
N GLY A 42 13.33 10.71 -5.53
CA GLY A 42 13.91 12.04 -5.72
C GLY A 42 12.82 13.10 -5.95
N PRO A 43 13.16 14.36 -6.25
CA PRO A 43 12.19 15.47 -6.28
C PRO A 43 10.97 15.20 -7.17
N LEU A 44 11.21 14.77 -8.42
CA LEU A 44 10.14 14.42 -9.36
C LEU A 44 9.33 13.21 -8.89
N GLY A 45 9.99 12.20 -8.32
CA GLY A 45 9.33 11.04 -7.74
C GLY A 45 8.42 11.39 -6.57
N CYS A 46 8.84 12.33 -5.71
CA CYS A 46 8.03 12.84 -4.60
C CYS A 46 6.78 13.56 -5.10
N HIS A 47 6.90 14.39 -6.13
CA HIS A 47 5.76 15.05 -6.76
C HIS A 47 4.80 14.04 -7.38
N LEU A 48 5.31 13.07 -8.14
CA LEU A 48 4.49 12.01 -8.75
C LEU A 48 3.76 11.19 -7.67
N LYS A 49 4.48 10.75 -6.64
CA LYS A 49 3.91 10.02 -5.50
C LYS A 49 2.79 10.82 -4.82
N ARG A 50 3.01 12.12 -4.58
CA ARG A 50 1.99 13.00 -3.98
C ARG A 50 0.78 13.19 -4.88
N ASN A 51 0.98 13.35 -6.19
CA ASN A 51 -0.11 13.50 -7.14
C ASN A 51 -0.97 12.22 -7.21
N ILE A 52 -0.34 11.05 -7.27
CA ILE A 52 -1.04 9.75 -7.24
C ILE A 52 -1.85 9.62 -5.95
N PHE A 53 -1.28 10.00 -4.81
CA PHE A 53 -2.00 9.99 -3.53
C PHE A 53 -3.22 10.92 -3.54
N ASN A 54 -3.05 12.16 -3.98
CA ASN A 54 -4.14 13.13 -4.02
C ASN A 54 -5.26 12.67 -4.96
N GLU A 55 -4.93 12.22 -6.17
CA GLU A 55 -5.90 11.68 -7.11
C GLU A 55 -6.60 10.43 -6.57
N TRP A 56 -5.87 9.56 -5.87
CA TRP A 56 -6.47 8.41 -5.21
C TRP A 56 -7.46 8.86 -4.13
N PHE A 57 -7.06 9.78 -3.27
CA PHE A 57 -7.87 10.25 -2.15
C PHE A 57 -9.12 11.00 -2.62
N CYS A 58 -8.99 11.91 -3.58
CA CYS A 58 -10.13 12.58 -4.22
C CYS A 58 -11.09 11.56 -4.86
N SER A 59 -10.58 10.50 -5.50
CA SER A 59 -11.43 9.46 -6.09
C SER A 59 -12.29 8.71 -5.07
N LEU A 60 -11.86 8.66 -3.81
CA LEU A 60 -12.61 8.04 -2.73
C LEU A 60 -13.69 8.97 -2.18
N LEU A 61 -13.39 10.27 -2.10
CA LEU A 61 -14.31 11.30 -1.58
C LEU A 61 -15.38 11.74 -2.58
N ASN A 62 -15.15 11.55 -3.89
CA ASN A 62 -16.15 11.89 -4.92
C ASN A 62 -17.46 11.11 -4.79
N ASN A 63 -17.50 10.03 -3.99
CA ASN A 63 -18.73 9.33 -3.66
C ASN A 63 -19.37 9.97 -2.42
N THR A 64 -20.30 10.91 -2.65
CA THR A 64 -21.01 11.67 -1.60
C THR A 64 -21.77 10.78 -0.60
N ASP A 65 -22.12 9.56 -1.01
CA ASP A 65 -22.96 8.65 -0.22
C ASP A 65 -22.13 7.73 0.70
N ILE A 66 -20.81 7.88 0.71
CA ILE A 66 -19.90 7.00 1.44
C ILE A 66 -19.11 7.79 2.49
N ASN A 67 -19.38 7.51 3.76
CA ASN A 67 -18.61 8.07 4.87
C ASN A 67 -17.21 7.44 4.91
N LEU A 68 -16.20 8.20 4.50
CA LEU A 68 -14.79 7.78 4.50
C LEU A 68 -13.95 8.71 5.37
N PHE A 69 -13.28 8.14 6.36
CA PHE A 69 -12.42 8.89 7.28
C PHE A 69 -10.95 8.64 6.92
N PRO A 70 -10.15 9.71 6.70
CA PRO A 70 -8.72 9.58 6.47
C PRO A 70 -7.99 9.20 7.77
N ILE A 71 -7.02 8.28 7.65
CA ILE A 71 -6.08 7.93 8.72
C ILE A 71 -4.67 7.96 8.15
N GLU A 72 -3.83 8.81 8.74
CA GLU A 72 -2.40 8.84 8.44
C GLU A 72 -1.62 8.06 9.50
N ILE A 73 -0.84 7.07 9.05
CA ILE A 73 0.08 6.33 9.91
C ILE A 73 1.45 6.97 9.77
N THR A 74 1.90 7.69 10.80
CA THR A 74 3.17 8.42 10.78
C THR A 74 4.35 7.62 11.34
N ASN A 75 4.09 6.58 12.14
CA ASN A 75 5.17 5.77 12.72
C ASN A 75 4.76 4.29 12.90
N PRO A 76 5.36 3.35 12.15
CA PRO A 76 5.09 1.92 12.31
C PRO A 76 5.69 1.33 13.60
N ARG A 77 6.52 2.09 14.34
CA ARG A 77 7.24 1.65 15.56
C ARG A 77 6.65 2.24 16.86
N LYS A 78 6.08 3.44 16.85
CA LYS A 78 5.36 4.00 18.02
C LYS A 78 3.94 3.44 18.07
N ARG A 79 3.84 2.21 18.59
CA ARG A 79 2.59 1.61 19.03
C ARG A 79 1.91 2.59 20.01
N SER A 80 0.64 2.91 19.79
CA SER A 80 -0.17 3.44 20.88
C SER A 80 -0.17 2.39 21.99
N PHE A 81 0.05 2.83 23.23
CA PHE A 81 0.26 1.99 24.41
C PHE A 81 -0.94 1.07 24.78
N LEU A 82 -2.02 1.06 24.00
CA LEU A 82 -3.28 0.39 24.36
C LEU A 82 -3.46 -1.03 23.81
N LEU A 83 -2.65 -1.47 22.82
CA LEU A 83 -2.86 -2.77 22.15
C LEU A 83 -1.63 -3.70 22.20
N GLN A 84 -0.85 -3.64 23.28
CA GLN A 84 0.26 -4.57 23.50
C GLN A 84 -0.19 -5.99 23.88
N ARG A 85 -1.50 -6.24 24.04
CA ARG A 85 -2.05 -7.49 24.59
C ARG A 85 -2.28 -8.62 23.57
N THR A 86 -2.11 -8.38 22.27
CA THR A 86 -2.23 -9.42 21.23
C THR A 86 -0.95 -9.49 20.41
N SER A 87 0.14 -9.90 21.05
CA SER A 87 1.44 -10.07 20.42
C SER A 87 1.51 -11.36 19.61
N ASP A 88 0.98 -11.36 18.39
CA ASP A 88 1.41 -12.30 17.36
C ASP A 88 2.36 -11.59 16.39
N LYS A 89 3.64 -11.98 16.45
CA LYS A 89 4.77 -11.39 15.72
C LYS A 89 4.60 -11.44 14.19
N ASN A 90 3.64 -12.21 13.67
CA ASN A 90 3.34 -12.40 12.26
C ASN A 90 2.07 -11.69 11.74
N SER A 91 1.34 -10.99 12.62
CA SER A 91 0.07 -10.36 12.23
C SER A 91 0.28 -9.06 11.44
N ASN A 92 -0.48 -8.89 10.37
CA ASN A 92 -0.46 -7.72 9.49
C ASN A 92 -0.80 -6.45 10.31
N ASN A 93 0.22 -5.67 10.69
CA ASN A 93 0.11 -4.48 11.56
C ASN A 93 -1.08 -3.55 11.21
N LEU A 94 -1.36 -3.38 9.92
CA LEU A 94 -2.39 -2.47 9.43
C LEU A 94 -3.81 -2.80 9.92
N LEU A 95 -4.20 -4.08 9.94
CA LEU A 95 -5.56 -4.45 10.35
C LEU A 95 -5.78 -4.19 11.84
N GLN A 96 -4.76 -4.42 12.66
CA GLN A 96 -4.83 -4.13 14.10
C GLN A 96 -4.95 -2.64 14.36
N ASP A 97 -4.16 -1.82 13.67
CA ASP A 97 -4.23 -0.35 13.78
C ASP A 97 -5.60 0.18 13.34
N VAL A 98 -6.15 -0.36 12.25
CA VAL A 98 -7.47 0.00 11.73
C VAL A 98 -8.59 -0.41 12.70
N ILE A 99 -8.50 -1.59 13.33
CA ILE A 99 -9.48 -2.05 14.32
C ILE A 99 -9.47 -1.17 15.56
N GLY A 100 -8.29 -0.72 16.03
CA GLY A 100 -8.23 0.25 17.13
C GLY A 100 -8.99 1.54 16.81
N ASN A 101 -8.76 2.08 15.61
CA ASN A 101 -9.44 3.29 15.15
C ASN A 101 -10.94 3.09 14.88
N TYR A 102 -11.41 1.87 14.59
CA TYR A 102 -12.83 1.58 14.40
C TYR A 102 -13.65 1.99 15.64
N PHE A 103 -13.21 1.58 16.83
CA PHE A 103 -13.93 1.88 18.07
C PHE A 103 -13.94 3.38 18.37
N ASP A 104 -12.79 4.04 18.21
CA ASP A 104 -12.68 5.49 18.38
C ASP A 104 -13.62 6.23 17.44
N ILE A 105 -13.69 5.83 16.18
CA ILE A 105 -14.50 6.52 15.18
C ILE A 105 -15.98 6.26 15.39
N HIS A 106 -16.36 5.00 15.63
CA HIS A 106 -17.75 4.63 15.90
C HIS A 106 -18.29 5.33 17.16
N THR A 107 -17.50 5.40 18.23
CA THR A 107 -17.92 6.04 19.49
C THR A 107 -17.93 7.56 19.43
N LYS A 108 -16.92 8.19 18.81
CA LYS A 108 -16.76 9.66 18.82
C LYS A 108 -17.57 10.35 17.73
N PHE A 109 -17.77 9.71 16.58
CA PHE A 109 -18.45 10.33 15.44
C PHE A 109 -19.86 9.76 15.20
N GLY A 110 -20.29 8.75 15.97
CA GLY A 110 -21.64 8.19 15.86
C GLY A 110 -21.94 7.60 14.48
N CYS A 111 -20.92 7.08 13.80
CA CYS A 111 -21.03 6.62 12.42
C CYS A 111 -21.87 5.34 12.34
N ASN A 112 -23.01 5.42 11.67
CA ASN A 112 -23.75 4.23 11.27
C ASN A 112 -23.07 3.54 10.08
N LEU A 113 -23.19 2.22 10.01
CA LEU A 113 -22.78 1.46 8.83
C LEU A 113 -23.62 1.89 7.61
N PRO A 114 -23.04 1.99 6.40
CA PRO A 114 -21.66 1.66 6.06
C PRO A 114 -20.71 2.87 6.14
N PHE A 115 -19.47 2.64 6.58
CA PHE A 115 -18.41 3.64 6.58
C PHE A 115 -17.06 2.99 6.33
N GLY A 116 -16.06 3.78 5.94
CA GLY A 116 -14.72 3.29 5.64
C GLY A 116 -13.62 4.14 6.24
N LEU A 117 -12.44 3.54 6.34
CA LEU A 117 -11.21 4.17 6.77
C LEU A 117 -10.22 4.13 5.61
N ALA A 118 -9.81 5.30 5.13
CA ALA A 118 -8.82 5.48 4.09
C ALA A 118 -7.45 5.69 4.75
N VAL A 119 -6.60 4.67 4.70
CA VAL A 119 -5.32 4.63 5.38
C VAL A 119 -4.17 4.91 4.42
N TYR A 120 -3.28 5.82 4.83
CA TYR A 120 -2.02 6.14 4.17
C TYR A 120 -0.86 6.01 5.15
N GLY A 121 0.19 5.29 4.77
CA GLY A 121 1.40 5.27 5.60
C GLY A 121 2.49 4.30 5.17
N PRO A 122 3.65 4.34 5.85
CA PRO A 122 4.78 3.48 5.57
C PRO A 122 4.52 2.05 6.08
N CYS A 123 5.03 1.08 5.34
CA CYS A 123 5.05 -0.33 5.64
C CYS A 123 6.50 -0.81 5.62
N ILE A 124 6.82 -1.80 6.46
CA ILE A 124 8.17 -2.36 6.59
C ILE A 124 8.10 -3.86 6.33
N ASN A 125 9.05 -4.37 5.53
CA ASN A 125 9.21 -5.79 5.28
C ASN A 125 9.92 -6.46 6.46
N LYS A 126 9.18 -7.18 7.29
CA LYS A 126 9.78 -7.97 8.40
C LYS A 126 10.38 -9.29 7.92
N ASN A 127 10.07 -9.74 6.70
CA ASN A 127 10.46 -11.05 6.18
C ASN A 127 11.84 -11.06 5.50
N LEU A 128 12.57 -9.94 5.57
CA LEU A 128 13.87 -9.78 4.92
C LEU A 128 15.01 -10.52 5.64
N SER A 129 14.73 -11.14 6.79
CA SER A 129 15.70 -11.85 7.62
C SER A 129 15.80 -13.36 7.36
N SER A 130 15.07 -13.93 6.37
CA SER A 130 15.22 -15.34 6.02
C SER A 130 16.17 -15.49 4.82
N ASN A 131 17.26 -16.23 5.04
CA ASN A 131 18.29 -16.57 4.07
C ASN A 131 17.67 -17.02 2.73
N LYS A 132 17.64 -16.13 1.74
CA LYS A 132 17.36 -16.50 0.35
C LYS A 132 18.70 -16.66 -0.35
N SER A 133 18.95 -17.88 -0.84
CA SER A 133 20.09 -18.20 -1.68
C SER A 133 20.11 -17.33 -2.92
N SER A 134 21.33 -16.99 -3.32
CA SER A 134 21.69 -16.19 -4.48
C SER A 134 21.10 -16.73 -5.79
N ASP A 135 21.10 -15.85 -6.79
CA ASP A 135 21.12 -16.17 -8.22
C ASP A 135 19.81 -16.20 -9.03
N THR A 136 18.65 -15.83 -8.47
CA THR A 136 17.45 -15.58 -9.30
C THR A 136 17.03 -14.11 -9.35
N ILE A 137 17.69 -13.41 -10.29
CA ILE A 137 17.19 -12.42 -11.23
C ILE A 137 16.50 -11.18 -10.62
N GLU A 138 17.05 -10.02 -10.96
CA GLU A 138 16.70 -8.62 -10.63
C GLU A 138 15.20 -8.23 -10.68
N LEU A 139 14.31 -9.10 -11.14
CA LEU A 139 12.85 -8.93 -11.07
C LEU A 139 12.30 -8.99 -9.64
N ASN A 140 13.02 -9.60 -8.70
CA ASN A 140 12.65 -9.64 -7.29
C ASN A 140 12.93 -8.33 -6.52
N MET A 141 13.49 -7.29 -7.17
CA MET A 141 13.83 -6.03 -6.50
C MET A 141 12.67 -5.34 -5.78
N LEU A 142 11.44 -5.44 -6.32
CA LEU A 142 10.25 -4.91 -5.64
C LEU A 142 9.78 -5.80 -4.48
N ASN A 143 10.02 -7.11 -4.56
CA ASN A 143 9.66 -8.07 -3.51
C ASN A 143 10.60 -7.99 -2.30
N ASP A 144 11.86 -7.61 -2.54
CA ASP A 144 12.91 -7.47 -1.52
C ASP A 144 12.97 -6.04 -0.94
N LEU A 145 11.94 -5.23 -1.16
CA LEU A 145 11.92 -3.85 -0.70
C LEU A 145 11.78 -3.76 0.83
N GLU A 146 12.67 -3.03 1.49
CA GLU A 146 12.68 -2.88 2.96
C GLU A 146 11.46 -2.12 3.46
N SER A 147 11.07 -1.06 2.75
CA SER A 147 9.92 -0.24 3.12
C SER A 147 9.20 0.30 1.90
N TRP A 148 7.87 0.40 1.99
CA TRP A 148 7.03 0.99 0.96
C TRP A 148 5.95 1.85 1.59
N THR A 149 5.28 2.68 0.80
CA THR A 149 4.09 3.41 1.24
C THR A 149 2.85 2.69 0.74
N ARG A 150 1.90 2.43 1.63
CA ARG A 150 0.65 1.75 1.30
C ARG A 150 -0.52 2.73 1.34
N LEU A 151 -1.39 2.57 0.35
CA LEU A 151 -2.73 3.14 0.31
C LEU A 151 -3.70 1.98 0.53
N SER A 152 -4.62 2.11 1.48
CA SER A 152 -5.57 1.06 1.80
C SER A 152 -6.91 1.67 2.20
N VAL A 153 -8.00 0.99 1.84
CA VAL A 153 -9.33 1.32 2.33
C VAL A 153 -9.85 0.12 3.09
N THR A 154 -10.24 0.30 4.34
CA THR A 154 -11.01 -0.70 5.08
C THR A 154 -12.44 -0.23 5.17
N PHE A 155 -13.36 -0.98 4.58
CA PHE A 155 -14.76 -0.60 4.47
C PHE A 155 -15.64 -1.50 5.34
N PHE A 156 -16.30 -0.91 6.33
CA PHE A 156 -17.22 -1.58 7.23
C PHE A 156 -18.64 -1.47 6.68
N CYS A 157 -19.30 -2.62 6.51
CA CYS A 157 -20.64 -2.66 5.95
C CYS A 157 -21.49 -3.78 6.58
N PRO A 158 -22.83 -3.69 6.48
CA PRO A 158 -23.71 -4.77 6.90
C PRO A 158 -23.47 -6.05 6.09
N THR A 159 -23.52 -7.21 6.75
CA THR A 159 -23.26 -8.52 6.14
C THR A 159 -24.10 -8.79 4.90
N LYS A 160 -25.38 -8.36 4.91
CA LYS A 160 -26.32 -8.50 3.78
C LYS A 160 -25.90 -7.76 2.51
N LYS A 161 -25.08 -6.71 2.62
CA LYS A 161 -24.62 -5.87 1.49
C LYS A 161 -23.14 -6.04 1.18
N SER A 162 -22.43 -6.95 1.85
CA SER A 162 -20.98 -7.12 1.72
C SER A 162 -20.53 -7.39 0.28
N LEU A 163 -21.24 -8.27 -0.42
CA LEU A 163 -20.94 -8.62 -1.81
C LEU A 163 -21.18 -7.43 -2.76
N ASN A 164 -22.26 -6.68 -2.55
CA ASN A 164 -22.56 -5.48 -3.34
C ASN A 164 -21.45 -4.43 -3.19
N TRP A 165 -20.99 -4.21 -1.94
CA TRP A 165 -19.89 -3.29 -1.67
C TRP A 165 -18.56 -3.80 -2.22
N PHE A 166 -18.30 -5.09 -2.15
CA PHE A 166 -17.11 -5.69 -2.76
C PHE A 166 -17.07 -5.45 -4.27
N HIS A 167 -18.18 -5.70 -4.98
CA HIS A 167 -18.27 -5.44 -6.42
C HIS A 167 -18.20 -3.95 -6.75
N HIS A 168 -18.88 -3.09 -5.97
CA HIS A 168 -18.80 -1.64 -6.11
C HIS A 168 -17.34 -1.16 -6.04
N TRP A 169 -16.62 -1.51 -4.98
CA TRP A 169 -15.23 -1.12 -4.79
C TRP A 169 -14.30 -1.72 -5.85
N SER A 170 -14.51 -2.98 -6.24
CA SER A 170 -13.74 -3.62 -7.31
C SER A 170 -13.87 -2.85 -8.63
N LYS A 171 -15.11 -2.52 -9.02
CA LYS A 171 -15.39 -1.74 -10.22
C LYS A 171 -14.82 -0.32 -10.12
N GLN A 172 -15.03 0.36 -9.00
CA GLN A 172 -14.52 1.71 -8.77
C GLN A 172 -13.00 1.76 -8.90
N ARG A 173 -12.29 0.80 -8.31
CA ARG A 173 -10.82 0.75 -8.35
C ARG A 173 -10.28 0.41 -9.74
N TYR A 174 -10.95 -0.51 -10.43
CA TYR A 174 -10.63 -0.81 -11.82
C TYR A 174 -10.75 0.42 -12.73
N LEU A 175 -11.87 1.15 -12.63
CA LEU A 175 -12.10 2.36 -13.44
C LEU A 175 -11.09 3.47 -13.11
N TRP A 176 -10.74 3.64 -11.84
CA TRP A 176 -9.73 4.62 -11.47
C TRP A 176 -8.34 4.29 -12.04
N TRP A 177 -7.90 3.03 -11.96
CA TRP A 177 -6.61 2.64 -12.53
C TRP A 177 -6.56 2.87 -14.04
N ARG A 178 -7.67 2.67 -14.75
CA ARG A 178 -7.77 3.02 -16.17
C ARG A 178 -7.60 4.51 -16.42
N LYS A 179 -8.21 5.38 -15.60
CA LYS A 179 -8.09 6.85 -15.72
C LYS A 179 -6.66 7.35 -15.43
N VAL A 180 -5.94 6.69 -14.53
CA VAL A 180 -4.60 7.14 -14.12
C VAL A 180 -3.50 6.63 -15.07
N LEU A 181 -3.72 5.48 -15.71
CA LEU A 181 -2.75 4.86 -16.62
C LEU A 181 -2.96 5.22 -18.10
N PHE A 182 -4.13 5.74 -18.48
CA PHE A 182 -4.49 6.15 -19.84
C PHE A 182 -5.16 7.51 -19.84
#